data_AF-A0A7C1MSZ8-F1
#
_entry.id   AF-A0A7C1MSZ8-F1
#
_cell.length_a   1.000
_cell.length_b   1.000
_cell.length_c   1.000
_cell.angle_alpha   90.00
_cell.angle_beta   90.00
_cell.angle_gamma   90.00
#
_symmetry.space_group_name_H-M   'P 1'
#
loop_
_entity.id
_entity.type
_entity.pdbx_description
1 polymer ?
#
loop_
_entity_poly.entity_id
_entity_poly.type
_entity_poly.pdbx_seq_one_letter_code
_entity_poly.pdbx_strand_id
1 'polypeptide(L)'
;MDKIKEVSETEFQDICSDFVGKEVYMCSTHETEYILKKAWEDKEAPFSWDDIENGYIDICPSCGEELDITTPDENDEYCCTACNTSFDNPENNPQEIFEWWYVSSWLCDKLADLGHPVIKDYQLWGRCTTGQAILLDGVICNIVTEYRHVKSNGKY
;
A
#
# COMPACT_ATOMS: atom_id res chain seq x y z
N MET A 1 -30.15 1.83 2.03
CA MET A 1 -28.99 0.93 2.08
C MET A 1 -29.15 -0.03 0.93
N ASP A 2 -28.62 0.33 -0.23
CA ASP A 2 -28.61 -0.58 -1.37
C ASP A 2 -27.65 -1.73 -1.03
N LYS A 3 -28.20 -2.94 -0.95
CA LYS A 3 -27.43 -4.14 -0.70
C LYS A 3 -26.54 -4.37 -1.91
N ILE A 4 -25.23 -4.34 -1.72
CA ILE A 4 -24.29 -4.84 -2.72
C ILE A 4 -24.75 -6.24 -3.10
N LYS A 5 -24.83 -6.49 -4.41
CA LYS A 5 -25.09 -7.83 -4.92
C LYS A 5 -23.97 -8.74 -4.40
N GLU A 6 -24.33 -9.67 -3.54
CA GLU A 6 -23.46 -10.76 -3.11
C GLU A 6 -22.98 -11.49 -4.37
N VAL A 7 -21.67 -11.53 -4.57
CA VAL A 7 -21.04 -12.24 -5.69
C VAL A 7 -20.32 -13.46 -5.14
N SER A 8 -20.26 -14.51 -5.95
CA SER A 8 -19.44 -15.67 -5.64
C SER A 8 -17.95 -15.30 -5.61
N GLU A 9 -17.15 -16.12 -4.93
CA GLU A 9 -15.69 -15.95 -4.89
C GLU A 9 -15.07 -15.98 -6.29
N THR A 10 -15.57 -16.85 -7.18
CA THR A 10 -15.12 -16.93 -8.57
C THR A 10 -15.41 -15.64 -9.32
N GLU A 11 -16.63 -15.12 -9.24
CA GLU A 11 -16.97 -13.83 -9.87
C GLU A 11 -16.13 -12.68 -9.31
N PHE A 12 -15.80 -12.71 -8.01
CA PHE A 12 -14.95 -11.70 -7.41
C PHE A 12 -13.51 -11.76 -7.94
N GLN A 13 -12.95 -12.95 -8.07
CA GLN A 13 -11.61 -13.13 -8.67
C GLN A 13 -11.55 -12.65 -10.11
N ASP A 14 -12.61 -12.88 -10.90
CA ASP A 14 -12.71 -12.36 -12.28
C ASP A 14 -12.71 -10.83 -12.29
N ILE A 15 -13.42 -10.19 -11.35
CA ILE A 15 -13.40 -8.72 -11.22
C ILE A 15 -12.01 -8.22 -10.82
N CYS A 16 -11.33 -8.88 -9.88
CA CYS A 16 -9.95 -8.53 -9.51
C CYS A 16 -9.00 -8.70 -10.71
N SER A 17 -9.16 -9.77 -11.48
CA SER A 17 -8.37 -9.99 -12.70
C SER A 17 -8.56 -8.87 -13.72
N ASP A 18 -9.82 -8.48 -13.98
CA ASP A 18 -10.18 -7.38 -14.88
C ASP A 18 -9.67 -6.03 -14.40
N PHE A 19 -9.58 -5.83 -13.08
CA PHE A 19 -9.03 -4.63 -12.47
C PHE A 19 -7.51 -4.60 -12.63
N VAL A 20 -6.82 -5.69 -12.28
CA VAL A 20 -5.36 -5.82 -12.43
C VAL A 20 -4.96 -5.59 -13.88
N GLY A 21 -5.68 -6.15 -14.85
CA GLY A 21 -5.39 -5.96 -16.27
C GLY A 21 -5.53 -4.51 -16.78
N LYS A 22 -6.18 -3.62 -16.01
CA LYS A 22 -6.33 -2.19 -16.35
C LYS A 22 -5.35 -1.31 -15.59
N GLU A 23 -5.11 -1.65 -14.33
CA GLU A 23 -4.42 -0.76 -13.38
C GLU A 23 -2.97 -1.19 -13.09
N VAL A 24 -2.57 -2.42 -13.41
CA VAL A 24 -1.21 -2.95 -13.18
C VAL A 24 -0.57 -3.29 -14.52
N TYR A 25 0.59 -2.71 -14.80
CA TYR A 25 1.20 -2.77 -16.13
C TYR A 25 2.30 -3.80 -16.24
N MET A 26 3.33 -3.70 -15.40
CA MET A 26 4.46 -4.63 -15.45
C MET A 26 5.25 -4.64 -14.15
N CYS A 27 5.91 -5.76 -13.89
CA CYS A 27 6.92 -5.85 -12.84
C CYS A 27 8.17 -5.10 -13.29
N SER A 28 8.72 -4.26 -12.42
CA SER A 28 9.95 -3.49 -12.64
C SER A 28 10.92 -3.56 -11.45
N THR A 29 10.88 -4.67 -10.70
CA THR A 29 11.73 -4.86 -9.51
C THR A 29 13.21 -4.65 -9.81
N HIS A 30 13.73 -5.27 -10.88
CA HIS A 30 15.16 -5.24 -11.18
C HIS A 30 15.65 -3.84 -11.57
N GLU A 31 14.89 -3.13 -12.41
CA GLU A 31 15.25 -1.79 -12.84
C GLU A 31 15.15 -0.80 -11.68
N THR A 32 14.07 -0.88 -10.90
CA THR A 32 13.83 0.01 -9.76
C THR A 32 14.90 -0.19 -8.68
N GLU A 33 15.20 -1.44 -8.31
CA GLU A 33 16.25 -1.73 -7.34
C GLU A 33 17.63 -1.29 -7.83
N TYR A 34 17.93 -1.45 -9.11
CA TYR A 34 19.21 -1.01 -9.67
C TYR A 34 19.36 0.52 -9.55
N ILE A 35 18.31 1.26 -9.91
CA ILE A 35 18.27 2.73 -9.79
C ILE A 35 18.47 3.13 -8.32
N LEU A 36 17.66 2.57 -7.40
CA LEU A 36 17.74 2.88 -5.97
C LEU A 36 19.12 2.58 -5.37
N LYS A 37 19.77 1.48 -5.79
CA LYS A 37 21.14 1.12 -5.35
C LYS A 37 22.19 2.08 -5.89
N LYS A 38 21.94 2.77 -7.01
CA LYS A 38 22.89 3.69 -7.66
C LYS A 38 22.61 5.16 -7.40
N ALA A 39 21.41 5.51 -6.93
CA ALA A 39 21.00 6.89 -6.69
C ALA A 39 21.92 7.67 -5.74
N TRP A 40 22.59 7.01 -4.79
CA TRP A 40 23.54 7.68 -3.89
C TRP A 40 24.86 8.09 -4.58
N GLU A 41 25.24 7.41 -5.67
CA GLU A 41 26.43 7.72 -6.48
C GLU A 41 26.10 8.68 -7.63
N ASP A 42 24.88 8.59 -8.17
CA ASP A 42 24.43 9.30 -9.37
C ASP A 42 23.42 10.40 -9.03
N LYS A 43 23.86 11.65 -9.09
CA LYS A 43 23.03 12.83 -8.82
C LYS A 43 21.93 13.06 -9.87
N GLU A 44 22.03 12.41 -11.02
CA GLU A 44 21.03 12.48 -12.09
C GLU A 44 20.11 11.25 -12.08
N ALA A 45 20.20 10.40 -11.05
CA ALA A 45 19.27 9.31 -10.88
C ALA A 45 17.83 9.84 -10.83
N PRO A 46 16.88 9.17 -11.51
CA PRO A 46 15.51 9.68 -11.62
C PRO A 46 14.79 9.74 -10.28
N PHE A 47 15.11 8.81 -9.37
CA PHE A 47 14.57 8.75 -8.03
C PHE A 47 15.55 8.01 -7.10
N SER A 48 15.31 8.12 -5.81
CA SER A 48 16.12 7.63 -4.71
C SER A 48 15.24 7.04 -3.60
N TRP A 49 15.87 6.58 -2.52
CA TRP A 49 15.14 6.09 -1.34
C TRP A 49 14.31 7.18 -0.66
N ASP A 50 14.70 8.45 -0.80
CA ASP A 50 13.98 9.59 -0.20
C ASP A 50 12.65 9.88 -0.92
N ASP A 51 12.49 9.38 -2.15
CA ASP A 51 11.28 9.57 -2.96
C ASP A 51 10.21 8.49 -2.68
N ILE A 52 10.50 7.54 -1.79
CA ILE A 52 9.55 6.48 -1.41
C ILE A 52 8.60 7.03 -0.32
N GLU A 53 7.35 7.25 -0.70
CA GLU A 53 6.28 7.51 0.25
C GLU A 53 5.88 6.23 0.97
N ASN A 54 5.52 6.34 2.24
CA ASN A 54 5.17 5.21 3.11
C ASN A 54 6.25 4.11 3.17
N GLY A 55 7.53 4.44 2.98
CA GLY A 55 8.62 3.47 3.12
C GLY A 55 8.80 2.92 4.54
N TYR A 56 8.14 3.53 5.53
CA TYR A 56 8.19 3.18 6.93
C TYR A 56 6.78 3.09 7.50
N ILE A 57 6.62 2.23 8.50
CA ILE A 57 5.41 2.07 9.31
C ILE A 57 5.73 2.34 10.77
N ASP A 58 4.72 2.79 11.50
CA ASP A 58 4.79 2.98 12.94
C ASP A 58 4.55 1.64 13.65
N ILE A 59 5.42 1.33 14.60
CA ILE A 59 5.35 0.13 15.42
C ILE A 59 5.39 0.48 16.91
N CYS A 60 4.79 -0.37 17.73
CA CYS A 60 4.81 -0.24 19.17
C CYS A 60 6.23 -0.50 19.72
N PRO A 61 6.86 0.43 20.46
CA PRO A 61 8.20 0.24 21.02
C PRO A 61 8.27 -0.91 22.03
N SER A 62 7.14 -1.29 22.62
CA SER A 62 7.08 -2.35 23.64
C SER A 62 6.95 -3.76 23.07
N CYS A 63 6.27 -3.94 21.93
CA CYS A 63 5.96 -5.28 21.42
C CYS A 63 6.19 -5.45 19.91
N GLY A 64 6.49 -4.37 19.18
CA GLY A 64 6.75 -4.39 17.74
C GLY A 64 5.51 -4.52 16.86
N GLU A 65 4.30 -4.42 17.42
CA GLU A 65 3.06 -4.49 16.63
C GLU A 65 2.90 -3.23 15.78
N GLU A 66 2.46 -3.40 14.53
CA GLU A 66 2.14 -2.30 13.62
C GLU A 66 0.98 -1.46 14.16
N LEU A 67 1.10 -0.14 14.03
CA LEU A 67 0.11 0.83 14.50
C LEU A 67 -0.63 1.42 13.30
N ASP A 68 -1.93 1.16 13.20
CA ASP A 68 -2.80 1.88 12.28
C ASP A 68 -2.83 3.36 12.69
N ILE A 69 -2.43 4.27 11.80
CA ILE A 69 -2.27 5.73 11.98
C ILE A 69 -3.07 6.23 13.18
N THR A 70 -2.39 6.28 14.32
CA THR A 70 -3.02 6.58 15.59
C THR A 70 -3.02 8.10 15.72
N THR A 71 -4.20 8.70 15.73
CA THR A 71 -4.30 10.00 16.39
C THR A 71 -3.94 9.74 17.85
N PRO A 72 -2.95 10.43 18.42
CA PRO A 72 -2.66 10.29 19.83
C PRO A 72 -3.93 10.64 20.63
N ASP A 73 -4.03 10.12 21.83
CA ASP A 73 -5.19 10.35 22.67
C ASP A 73 -5.33 11.83 23.08
N GLU A 74 -6.33 12.13 23.91
CA GLU A 74 -6.59 13.50 24.39
C GLU A 74 -5.41 14.15 25.17
N ASN A 75 -4.38 13.37 25.52
CA ASN A 75 -3.16 13.82 26.20
C ASN A 75 -1.92 13.76 25.30
N ASP A 76 -2.08 13.62 23.99
CA ASP A 76 -0.99 13.41 23.04
C ASP A 76 -0.19 12.11 23.30
N GLU A 77 -0.79 11.09 23.95
CA GLU A 77 -0.16 9.80 24.24
C GLU A 77 -0.66 8.70 23.29
N TYR A 78 0.23 7.83 22.82
CA TYR A 78 -0.11 6.69 21.97
C TYR A 78 -0.35 5.45 22.81
N CYS A 79 -1.35 4.65 22.47
CA CYS A 79 -1.63 3.39 23.16
C CYS A 79 -1.72 2.24 22.15
N CYS A 80 -0.88 1.22 22.33
CA CYS A 80 -0.92 0.02 21.50
C CYS A 80 -2.11 -0.85 21.89
N THR A 81 -3.01 -1.12 20.94
CA THR A 81 -4.21 -1.95 21.14
C THR A 81 -3.91 -3.42 21.42
N ALA A 82 -2.72 -3.90 21.01
CA ALA A 82 -2.33 -5.30 21.20
C ALA A 82 -1.78 -5.58 22.61
N CYS A 83 -0.96 -4.67 23.17
CA CYS A 83 -0.31 -4.88 24.47
C CYS A 83 -0.78 -3.90 25.57
N ASN A 84 -1.60 -2.90 25.22
CA ASN A 84 -2.08 -1.83 26.09
C ASN A 84 -0.97 -0.98 26.75
N THR A 85 0.23 -0.98 26.17
CA THR A 85 1.30 -0.09 26.62
C THR A 85 1.08 1.29 26.02
N SER A 86 1.11 2.30 26.87
CA SER A 86 1.15 3.70 26.46
C SER A 86 2.59 4.19 26.27
N PHE A 87 2.81 5.05 25.28
CA PHE A 87 4.13 5.58 24.93
C PHE A 87 4.02 6.97 24.27
N ASP A 88 5.08 7.77 24.42
CA ASP A 88 5.11 9.15 23.92
C ASP A 88 5.21 9.23 22.38
N ASN A 89 5.92 8.30 21.75
CA ASN A 89 6.07 8.24 20.29
C ASN A 89 6.22 6.80 19.80
N PRO A 90 5.65 6.46 18.63
CA PRO A 90 5.91 5.18 17.99
C PRO A 90 7.36 5.09 17.50
N GLU A 91 7.84 3.86 17.33
CA GLU A 91 9.07 3.58 16.59
C GLU A 91 8.75 3.41 15.11
N ASN A 92 9.67 3.79 14.20
CA ASN A 92 9.48 3.57 12.77
C ASN A 92 10.26 2.32 12.32
N ASN A 93 9.60 1.45 11.57
CA ASN A 93 10.22 0.28 10.95
C ASN A 93 10.08 0.36 9.41
N PRO A 94 11.16 0.13 8.64
CA PRO A 94 11.05 0.10 7.19
C PRO A 94 10.11 -1.03 6.73
N GLN A 95 9.23 -0.71 5.79
CA GLN A 95 8.45 -1.74 5.12
C GLN A 95 9.36 -2.56 4.21
N GLU A 96 9.28 -3.88 4.29
CA GLU A 96 10.02 -4.76 3.39
C GLU A 96 9.32 -4.81 2.03
N ILE A 97 9.97 -4.28 1.00
CA ILE A 97 9.47 -4.25 -0.37
C ILE A 97 10.11 -5.41 -1.14
N PHE A 98 9.29 -6.34 -1.64
CA PHE A 98 9.77 -7.50 -2.38
C PHE A 98 9.68 -7.32 -3.90
N GLU A 99 8.70 -6.57 -4.37
CA GLU A 99 8.48 -6.35 -5.81
C GLU A 99 8.13 -4.90 -6.10
N TRP A 100 8.58 -4.38 -7.23
CA TRP A 100 8.13 -3.09 -7.75
C TRP A 100 7.26 -3.30 -8.98
N TRP A 101 6.12 -2.62 -9.04
CA TRP A 101 5.15 -2.73 -10.13
C TRP A 101 4.79 -1.35 -10.67
N TYR A 102 4.87 -1.18 -11.98
CA TYR A 102 4.25 -0.03 -12.63
C TYR A 102 2.73 -0.18 -12.58
N VAL A 103 2.06 0.85 -12.11
CA VAL A 103 0.61 0.91 -11.99
C VAL A 103 0.05 2.18 -12.63
N SER A 104 -1.27 2.29 -12.78
CA SER A 104 -1.90 3.55 -13.14
C SER A 104 -1.67 4.60 -12.06
N SER A 105 -1.75 5.88 -12.43
CA SER A 105 -1.63 6.97 -11.46
C SER A 105 -2.72 6.88 -10.39
N TRP A 106 -3.95 6.55 -10.79
CA TRP A 106 -5.07 6.37 -9.88
C TRP A 106 -4.84 5.24 -8.86
N LEU A 107 -4.31 4.09 -9.30
CA LEU A 107 -4.00 3.00 -8.39
C LEU A 107 -2.81 3.37 -7.49
N CYS A 108 -1.81 4.06 -8.00
CA CYS A 108 -0.67 4.55 -7.21
C CYS A 108 -1.12 5.46 -6.07
N ASP A 109 -2.00 6.44 -6.37
CA ASP A 109 -2.57 7.34 -5.35
C ASP A 109 -3.36 6.55 -4.30
N LYS A 110 -4.18 5.58 -4.74
CA LYS A 110 -4.98 4.75 -3.82
C LYS A 110 -4.12 3.88 -2.91
N LEU A 111 -3.02 3.34 -3.42
CA LEU A 111 -2.08 2.56 -2.62
C LEU A 111 -1.37 3.44 -1.58
N ALA A 112 -1.00 4.66 -1.97
CA ALA A 112 -0.39 5.62 -1.05
C ALA A 112 -1.34 6.04 0.08
N ASP A 113 -2.62 6.29 -0.25
CA ASP A 113 -3.66 6.62 0.73
C ASP A 113 -3.88 5.48 1.75
N LEU A 114 -3.60 4.24 1.34
CA LEU A 114 -3.67 3.02 2.16
C LEU A 114 -2.36 2.70 2.88
N GLY A 115 -1.36 3.59 2.85
CA GLY A 115 -0.09 3.39 3.55
C GLY A 115 0.88 2.42 2.87
N HIS A 116 0.65 2.04 1.62
CA HIS A 116 1.58 1.18 0.88
C HIS A 116 2.76 1.99 0.31
N PRO A 117 3.97 1.40 0.23
CA PRO A 117 5.12 2.05 -0.35
C PRO A 117 4.91 2.40 -1.82
N VAL A 118 5.15 3.65 -2.19
CA VAL A 118 5.05 4.09 -3.59
C VAL A 118 6.12 5.12 -3.93
N ILE A 119 6.46 5.21 -5.22
CA ILE A 119 7.16 6.36 -5.79
C ILE A 119 6.17 7.02 -6.77
N LYS A 120 5.40 7.98 -6.28
CA LYS A 120 4.22 8.53 -6.98
C LYS A 120 4.55 9.11 -8.36
N ASP A 121 5.61 9.91 -8.44
CA ASP A 121 6.04 10.56 -9.68
C ASP A 121 6.42 9.57 -10.78
N TYR A 122 6.70 8.31 -10.41
CA TYR A 122 7.05 7.23 -11.32
C TYR A 122 5.99 6.14 -11.41
N GLN A 123 4.85 6.31 -10.71
CA GLN A 123 3.74 5.34 -10.66
C GLN A 123 4.21 3.93 -10.29
N LEU A 124 5.17 3.84 -9.37
CA LEU A 124 5.73 2.59 -8.89
C LEU A 124 5.09 2.24 -7.55
N TRP A 125 4.58 1.02 -7.46
CA TRP A 125 4.10 0.42 -6.22
C TRP A 125 5.14 -0.58 -5.70
N GLY A 126 5.61 -0.33 -4.47
CA GLY A 126 6.41 -1.26 -3.70
C GLY A 126 5.51 -2.26 -2.98
N ARG A 127 5.45 -3.49 -3.49
CA ARG A 127 4.63 -4.56 -2.96
C ARG A 127 5.37 -5.31 -1.85
N CYS A 128 4.75 -5.39 -0.68
CA CYS A 128 5.28 -6.04 0.52
C CYS A 128 4.94 -7.54 0.63
N THR A 129 4.50 -8.16 -0.48
CA THR A 129 4.32 -9.61 -0.59
C THR A 129 4.84 -10.11 -1.94
N THR A 130 5.17 -11.40 -2.05
CA THR A 130 5.65 -12.00 -3.31
C THR A 130 5.17 -13.46 -3.43
N GLY A 131 5.33 -14.07 -4.61
CA GLY A 131 5.01 -15.48 -4.88
C GLY A 131 3.55 -15.76 -5.22
N GLN A 132 2.64 -14.84 -4.90
CA GLN A 132 1.22 -14.91 -5.24
C GLN A 132 0.86 -13.96 -6.39
N ALA A 133 -0.13 -14.33 -7.20
CA ALA A 133 -0.64 -13.48 -8.28
C ALA A 133 -1.21 -12.16 -7.74
N ILE A 134 -1.05 -11.06 -8.48
CA ILE A 134 -1.48 -9.71 -8.05
C ILE A 134 -3.00 -9.64 -7.81
N LEU A 135 -3.80 -10.40 -8.56
CA LEU A 135 -5.25 -10.44 -8.36
C LEU A 135 -5.69 -11.04 -7.01
N LEU A 136 -4.79 -11.78 -6.35
CA LEU A 136 -5.00 -12.37 -5.02
C LEU A 136 -4.42 -11.49 -3.90
N ASP A 137 -3.83 -10.35 -4.26
CA ASP A 137 -3.27 -9.45 -3.27
C ASP A 137 -4.39 -8.80 -2.43
N GLY A 138 -4.19 -8.76 -1.11
CA GLY A 138 -5.17 -8.27 -0.16
C GLY A 138 -5.53 -6.80 -0.42
N VAL A 139 -4.54 -5.95 -0.73
CA VAL A 139 -4.83 -4.52 -0.98
C VAL A 139 -5.64 -4.34 -2.26
N ILE A 140 -5.36 -5.13 -3.29
CA ILE A 140 -6.13 -5.10 -4.55
C ILE A 140 -7.58 -5.52 -4.29
N CYS A 141 -7.79 -6.59 -3.53
CA CYS A 141 -9.13 -7.04 -3.16
C CYS A 141 -9.90 -5.98 -2.35
N ASN A 142 -9.22 -5.27 -1.44
CA ASN A 142 -9.80 -4.19 -0.66
C ASN A 142 -10.22 -3.00 -1.54
N ILE A 143 -9.33 -2.54 -2.42
CA ILE A 143 -9.60 -1.43 -3.35
C ILE A 143 -10.76 -1.77 -4.30
N VAL A 144 -10.76 -2.99 -4.86
CA VAL A 144 -11.86 -3.46 -5.74
C VAL A 144 -13.18 -3.48 -4.99
N THR A 145 -13.18 -3.93 -3.73
CA THR A 145 -14.38 -3.95 -2.89
C THR A 145 -14.90 -2.53 -2.69
N GLU A 146 -14.07 -1.60 -2.23
CA GLU A 146 -14.43 -0.18 -2.05
C GLU A 146 -14.99 0.44 -3.34
N TYR A 147 -14.35 0.20 -4.48
CA TYR A 147 -14.79 0.71 -5.77
C TYR A 147 -16.20 0.24 -6.16
N ARG A 148 -16.53 -1.02 -5.83
CA ARG A 148 -17.87 -1.58 -6.03
C ARG A 148 -18.91 -0.95 -5.09
N HIS A 149 -18.53 -0.58 -3.86
CA HIS A 149 -19.39 0.20 -2.97
C HIS A 149 -19.70 1.58 -3.55
N VAL A 150 -18.72 2.27 -4.14
CA VAL A 150 -18.94 3.62 -4.71
C VAL A 150 -19.88 3.57 -5.92
N LYS A 151 -19.68 2.61 -6.84
CA LYS A 151 -20.54 2.46 -8.03
C LYS A 151 -21.98 2.08 -7.71
N SER A 152 -22.21 1.29 -6.66
CA SER A 152 -23.57 0.93 -6.22
C SER A 152 -24.31 2.09 -5.55
N ASN A 153 -23.59 3.06 -4.98
CA ASN A 153 -24.17 4.25 -4.34
C ASN A 153 -24.38 5.45 -5.28
N GLY A 154 -24.24 5.27 -6.61
CA GLY A 154 -24.77 6.20 -7.61
C GLY A 154 -24.20 7.62 -7.61
N LYS A 155 -22.95 7.83 -7.18
CA LYS A 155 -22.28 9.14 -7.32
C LYS A 155 -21.34 9.16 -8.52
N TYR A 156 -21.87 9.65 -9.64
CA TYR A 156 -21.17 10.48 -10.62
C TYR A 156 -22.10 11.61 -11.06
#